data_AF-A0A9X3D7W4-F1
#
_entry.id   AF-A0A9X3D7W4-F1
#
_cell.length_a   1.000
_cell.length_b   1.000
_cell.length_c   1.000
_cell.angle_alpha   90.00
_cell.angle_beta   90.00
_cell.angle_gamma   90.00
#
_symmetry.space_group_name_H-M   'P 1'
#
loop_
_entity.id
_entity.type
_entity.pdbx_description
1 polymer ?
#
loop_
_entity_poly.entity_id
_entity_poly.type
_entity_poly.pdbx_seq_one_letter_code
_entity_poly.pdbx_strand_id
1 'polypeptide(L)' 'MSDELFEHETTTEMTREEAAQRLRDLADAISRHNEVSYVENNKTVRVDIPPMVRLTVEIERGDESEIEIEISW' A
#
# COMPACT_ATOMS: atom_id res chain seq x y z
N MET A 1 -15.85 19.39 12.46
CA MET A 1 -14.99 19.33 11.27
C MET A 1 -15.10 17.90 10.81
N SER A 2 -15.79 17.66 9.69
CA SER A 2 -15.97 16.29 9.20
C SER A 2 -14.59 15.74 8.87
N ASP A 3 -14.17 14.65 9.54
CA ASP A 3 -12.97 13.90 9.16
C ASP A 3 -13.20 13.36 7.75
N GLU A 4 -12.66 14.06 6.76
CA GLU A 4 -12.70 13.63 5.37
C GLU A 4 -11.72 12.44 5.24
N LEU A 5 -12.27 11.25 5.02
CA LEU A 5 -11.48 10.05 4.78
C LEU A 5 -10.75 10.22 3.44
N PHE A 6 -9.43 10.16 3.46
CA PHE A 6 -8.64 10.06 2.24
C PHE A 6 -8.63 8.61 1.78
N GLU A 7 -9.10 8.36 0.56
CA GLU A 7 -9.08 7.06 -0.10
C GLU A 7 -8.39 7.21 -1.47
N HIS A 8 -7.40 6.35 -1.75
CA HIS A 8 -6.69 6.32 -3.02
C HIS A 8 -6.55 4.88 -3.49
N GLU A 9 -7.19 4.55 -4.61
CA GLU A 9 -7.12 3.24 -5.25
C GLU A 9 -6.55 3.40 -6.66
N THR A 10 -5.66 2.49 -7.08
CA THR A 10 -5.15 2.44 -8.46
C THR A 10 -4.86 1.00 -8.85
N THR A 11 -5.50 0.54 -9.93
CA THR A 11 -5.25 -0.77 -10.56
C THR A 11 -4.45 -0.58 -11.83
N THR A 12 -3.39 -1.37 -12.02
CA THR A 12 -2.54 -1.30 -13.22
C THR A 12 -2.03 -2.69 -13.57
N GLU A 13 -2.14 -3.08 -14.83
CA GLU A 13 -1.49 -4.30 -15.33
C GLU A 13 0.02 -4.06 -15.47
N MET A 14 0.83 -4.94 -14.87
CA MET A 14 2.29 -4.90 -14.93
C MET A 14 2.88 -6.31 -14.83
N THR A 15 4.17 -6.45 -15.11
CA THR A 15 4.88 -7.72 -14.91
C THR A 15 5.02 -8.06 -13.43
N ARG A 16 5.19 -9.35 -13.09
CA ARG A 16 5.41 -9.77 -11.70
C ARG A 16 6.68 -9.16 -11.09
N GLU A 17 7.70 -8.91 -11.90
CA GLU A 17 8.94 -8.27 -11.46
C GLU A 17 8.73 -6.78 -11.11
N GLU A 18 7.93 -6.05 -11.90
CA GLU A 18 7.55 -4.67 -11.58
C GLU A 18 6.70 -4.58 -10.32
N ALA A 19 5.74 -5.51 -10.15
CA ALA A 19 4.94 -5.60 -8.94
C ALA A 19 5.81 -5.86 -7.70
N ALA A 20 6.75 -6.80 -7.79
CA ALA A 20 7.70 -7.10 -6.71
C ALA A 20 8.59 -5.90 -6.37
N GLN A 21 9.00 -5.11 -7.37
CA GLN A 21 9.75 -3.88 -7.13
C GLN A 21 8.90 -2.83 -6.39
N ARG A 22 7.63 -2.62 -6.80
CA ARG A 22 6.72 -1.70 -6.09
C ARG A 22 6.49 -2.09 -4.64
N LEU A 23 6.29 -3.38 -4.37
CA LEU A 23 6.15 -3.89 -2.99
C LEU A 23 7.42 -3.66 -2.18
N ARG A 24 8.60 -3.82 -2.79
CA ARG A 24 9.88 -3.52 -2.13
C ARG A 24 10.02 -2.04 -1.81
N ASP A 25 9.69 -1.17 -2.75
CA ASP A 25 9.77 0.29 -2.55
C ASP A 25 8.82 0.74 -1.42
N LEU A 26 7.62 0.16 -1.37
CA LEU A 26 6.67 0.35 -0.26
C LEU A 26 7.29 -0.10 1.07
N ALA A 27 7.85 -1.31 1.13
CA ALA A 27 8.48 -1.83 2.34
C ALA A 27 9.67 -0.98 2.80
N ASP A 28 10.49 -0.47 1.87
CA ASP A 28 11.60 0.43 2.17
C ASP A 28 11.09 1.79 2.72
N ALA A 29 10.00 2.33 2.16
CA ALA A 29 9.39 3.56 2.68
C ALA A 29 8.90 3.40 4.13
N ILE A 30 8.17 2.32 4.41
CA ILE A 30 7.65 2.00 5.75
C ILE A 30 8.81 1.84 6.73
N SER A 31 9.81 1.02 6.40
CA SER A 31 10.89 0.66 7.34
C SER A 31 11.91 1.76 7.59
N ARG A 32 12.12 2.68 6.64
CA ARG A 32 13.14 3.75 6.76
C ARG A 32 12.56 5.10 7.13
N HIS A 33 11.33 5.37 6.74
CA HIS A 33 10.72 6.69 6.88
C HIS A 33 9.49 6.68 7.79
N ASN A 34 8.94 5.51 8.13
CA ASN A 34 7.70 5.35 8.89
C ASN A 34 6.53 6.13 8.25
N GLU A 35 6.55 6.31 6.93
CA GLU A 35 5.51 7.01 6.17
C GLU A 35 5.33 6.37 4.79
N VAL A 36 4.15 6.56 4.20
CA VAL A 36 3.90 6.34 2.77
C VAL A 36 3.37 7.63 2.14
N SER A 37 3.72 7.87 0.88
CA SER A 37 3.36 9.09 0.16
C SER A 37 2.67 8.76 -1.16
N TYR A 38 1.54 9.41 -1.43
CA TYR A 38 0.80 9.30 -2.69
C TYR A 38 0.56 10.67 -3.29
N VAL A 39 0.43 10.74 -4.62
CA VAL A 39 0.09 11.97 -5.33
C VAL A 39 -1.36 11.91 -5.76
N GLU A 40 -2.18 12.82 -5.24
CA GLU A 40 -3.58 12.97 -5.62
C GLU A 40 -3.84 14.43 -6.00
N ASN A 41 -4.47 14.69 -7.15
CA ASN A 41 -4.80 16.06 -7.60
C ASN A 41 -3.59 17.03 -7.62
N ASN A 42 -2.41 16.54 -8.00
CA ASN A 42 -1.12 17.27 -7.94
C ASN A 42 -0.71 17.73 -6.52
N LYS A 43 -1.28 17.13 -5.48
CA LYS A 43 -0.91 17.31 -4.08
C LYS A 43 -0.31 16.01 -3.55
N THR A 44 0.74 16.14 -2.74
CA THR A 44 1.33 15.00 -2.04
C THR A 44 0.58 14.79 -0.74
N VAL A 45 -0.01 13.61 -0.58
CA VAL A 45 -0.58 13.14 0.68
C VAL A 45 0.42 12.21 1.33
N ARG A 46 0.69 12.43 2.62
CA ARG A 46 1.56 11.57 3.43
C ARG A 46 0.76 10.93 4.53
N VAL A 47 1.03 9.67 4.79
CA VAL A 47 0.38 8.88 5.83
C VAL A 47 1.47 8.35 6.75
N ASP A 48 1.46 8.80 8.01
CA ASP A 48 2.36 8.34 9.05
C ASP A 48 1.96 6.93 9.53
N ILE A 49 2.95 6.06 9.72
CA ILE A 49 2.75 4.68 10.15
C ILE A 49 3.34 4.50 11.56
N PRO A 50 2.55 4.02 12.53
CA PRO A 50 3.03 3.81 13.89
C PRO A 50 4.02 2.65 13.97
N PRO A 51 4.83 2.58 15.06
CA PRO A 51 5.83 1.52 15.22
C PRO A 51 5.25 0.10 15.38
N MET A 52 3.92 -0.03 15.57
CA MET A 52 3.24 -1.30 15.67
C MET A 52 1.99 -1.28 14.80
N VAL A 53 1.90 -2.25 13.89
CA VAL A 53 0.81 -2.41 12.91
C VAL A 53 0.28 -3.84 12.93
N ARG A 54 -0.92 -4.05 12.39
CA ARG A 54 -1.44 -5.37 12.03
C ARG A 54 -1.11 -5.61 10.55
N LEU A 55 -0.57 -6.78 10.25
CA LEU A 55 -0.31 -7.23 8.88
C LEU A 55 -1.17 -8.46 8.61
N THR A 56 -2.01 -8.38 7.59
CA THR A 56 -2.75 -9.52 7.04
C THR A 56 -2.15 -9.87 5.69
N VAL A 57 -1.90 -11.16 5.44
CA VAL A 57 -1.48 -11.68 4.14
C VAL A 57 -2.41 -12.81 3.77
N GLU A 58 -3.12 -12.64 2.67
CA GLU A 58 -4.05 -13.62 2.14
C GLU A 58 -3.55 -14.11 0.78
N ILE A 59 -3.71 -15.41 0.55
CA ILE A 59 -3.28 -16.06 -0.70
C ILE A 59 -4.42 -16.96 -1.15
N GLU A 60 -5.01 -16.61 -2.28
CA GLU A 60 -6.07 -17.37 -2.90
C GLU A 60 -5.60 -18.05 -4.19
N ARG A 61 -6.10 -19.26 -4.41
CA ARG A 61 -5.78 -20.05 -5.61
C ARG A 61 -7.03 -20.74 -6.14
N GLY A 62 -7.44 -20.37 -7.34
CA GLY A 62 -8.55 -20.98 -8.07
C GLY A 62 -8.51 -20.63 -9.55
N ASP A 63 -9.68 -20.37 -10.13
CA ASP A 63 -9.82 -19.87 -11.50
C ASP A 63 -9.14 -18.50 -11.68
N GLU A 64 -9.14 -17.71 -10.60
CA GLU A 64 -8.28 -16.54 -10.40
C GLU A 64 -7.34 -16.82 -9.22
N SER A 65 -6.13 -16.26 -9.26
CA SER A 65 -5.14 -16.40 -8.18
C SER A 65 -4.70 -15.02 -7.74
N GLU A 66 -4.71 -14.79 -6.43
CA GLU A 66 -4.53 -13.47 -5.85
C GLU A 66 -3.66 -13.54 -4.59
N ILE A 67 -2.91 -12.45 -4.36
CA ILE A 67 -2.18 -12.22 -3.13
C ILE A 67 -2.59 -10.83 -2.64
N GLU A 68 -3.21 -10.77 -1.47
CA GLU A 68 -3.55 -9.52 -0.81
C GLU A 68 -2.63 -9.28 0.39
N ILE A 69 -2.19 -8.04 0.56
CA ILE A 69 -1.36 -7.60 1.68
C ILE A 69 -1.99 -6.34 2.26
N GLU A 70 -2.47 -6.43 3.50
CA GLU A 70 -3.09 -5.32 4.22
C GLU A 70 -2.24 -4.94 5.44
N ILE A 71 -1.98 -3.64 5.61
CA ILE A 71 -1.37 -3.07 6.82
C ILE A 71 -2.36 -2.08 7.42
N SER A 72 -2.77 -2.30 8.68
CA SER A 72 -3.69 -1.41 9.39
C SER A 72 -3.20 -1.08 10.80
N TRP A 73 -3.59 0.10 11.29
CA TRP A 73 -3.36 0.53 12.66
C TRP A 73 -4.61 1.15 13.25
#